data_AF-A0A6A4KUC4-F1
#
_entry.id   AF-A0A6A4KUC4-F1
#
_cell.length_a   1.000
_cell.length_b   1.000
_cell.length_c   1.000
_cell.angle_alpha   90.00
_cell.angle_beta   90.00
_cell.angle_gamma   90.00
#
_symmetry.space_group_name_H-M   'P 1'
#
loop_
_entity.id
_entity.type
_entity.pdbx_description
1 polymer ?
#
loop_
_entity_poly.entity_id
_entity_poly.type
_entity_poly.pdbx_seq_one_letter_code
_entity_poly.pdbx_strand_id
1 'polypeptide(L)'
;MESLTQLVLSNNRLSGLIPVFPANVSVETTGNPDLIRGTKRADNTRTLFLVVAVPIGGGVFAIFIATLMLVLWISSRANKNNDEQIESEEHRSNINGNEDF
;
A
#
# COMPACT_ATOMS: atom_id res chain seq x y z
N MET A 1 -34.53 19.68 11.40
CA MET A 1 -33.45 20.03 12.36
C MET A 1 -32.12 20.20 11.62
N GLU A 2 -32.09 20.89 10.47
CA GLU A 2 -30.86 20.94 9.66
C GLU A 2 -29.88 22.05 10.08
N SER A 3 -30.30 22.98 10.94
CA SER A 3 -29.46 24.10 11.39
C SER A 3 -29.07 24.02 12.87
N LEU A 4 -29.48 22.99 13.61
CA LEU A 4 -29.13 22.88 15.03
C LEU A 4 -27.65 22.48 15.14
N THR A 5 -26.86 23.29 15.83
CA THR A 5 -25.41 23.07 16.02
C THR A 5 -25.06 22.76 17.47
N GLN A 6 -25.93 23.13 18.42
CA GLN A 6 -25.67 22.97 19.84
C GLN A 6 -26.97 22.67 20.60
N LEU A 7 -26.87 21.73 21.54
CA LEU A 7 -27.94 21.32 22.43
C LEU A 7 -27.37 21.14 23.84
N VAL A 8 -27.77 22.02 24.77
CA VAL A 8 -27.33 21.98 26.17
C VAL A 8 -28.51 21.59 27.04
N LEU A 9 -28.40 20.46 27.73
CA LEU A 9 -29.43 19.85 28.58
C LEU A 9 -28.91 19.55 29.98
N SER A 10 -27.84 20.23 30.40
CA SER A 10 -27.13 20.00 31.65
C SER A 10 -28.03 20.20 32.89
N ASN A 11 -27.78 19.42 33.94
CA ASN A 11 -28.43 19.53 35.26
C ASN A 11 -29.96 19.41 35.25
N ASN A 12 -30.48 18.49 34.44
CA ASN A 12 -31.91 18.16 34.41
C ASN A 12 -32.16 16.78 35.05
N ARG A 13 -33.44 16.39 35.07
CA ARG A 13 -33.89 15.04 35.49
C ARG A 13 -34.25 14.18 34.27
N LEU A 14 -33.47 14.28 33.20
CA LEU A 14 -33.69 13.47 32.01
C LEU A 14 -33.28 12.02 32.28
N SER A 15 -34.02 11.09 31.69
CA SER A 15 -33.81 9.65 31.85
C SER A 15 -33.94 8.92 30.52
N GLY A 16 -33.40 7.69 30.46
CA GLY A 16 -33.48 6.84 29.27
C GLY A 16 -32.29 7.00 28.32
N LEU A 17 -32.40 6.45 27.11
CA LEU A 17 -31.32 6.44 26.13
C LEU A 17 -31.12 7.82 25.47
N ILE A 18 -29.87 8.26 25.43
CA ILE A 18 -29.48 9.44 24.65
C ILE A 18 -29.63 9.11 23.16
N PRO A 19 -30.46 9.84 22.38
CA PRO A 19 -30.59 9.63 20.94
C PRO A 19 -29.28 9.90 20.20
N VAL A 20 -29.12 9.32 19.01
CA VAL A 20 -27.96 9.61 18.16
C VAL A 20 -28.17 10.94 17.45
N PHE A 21 -27.35 11.93 17.80
CA PHE A 21 -27.31 13.21 17.12
C PHE A 21 -26.30 13.18 15.95
N PRO A 22 -26.55 13.96 14.89
CA PRO A 22 -25.57 14.20 13.83
C PRO A 22 -24.27 14.79 14.38
N ALA A 23 -23.13 14.52 13.71
CA ALA A 23 -21.81 14.90 14.21
C ALA A 23 -21.56 16.42 14.30
N ASN A 24 -22.35 17.23 13.58
CA ASN A 24 -22.32 18.69 13.62
C ASN A 24 -23.07 19.28 14.82
N VAL A 25 -23.73 18.45 15.65
CA VAL A 25 -24.44 18.89 16.85
C VAL A 25 -23.60 18.60 18.09
N SER A 26 -23.19 19.63 18.79
CA SER A 26 -22.60 19.51 20.13
C SER A 26 -23.70 19.27 21.15
N VAL A 27 -23.62 18.18 21.91
CA VAL A 27 -24.66 17.80 22.88
C VAL A 27 -24.06 17.68 24.27
N GLU A 28 -24.55 18.48 25.21
CA GLU A 28 -24.14 18.47 26.60
C GLU A 28 -25.28 17.95 27.49
N THR A 29 -25.04 16.84 28.19
CA THR A 29 -26.04 16.18 29.05
C THR A 29 -25.53 15.91 30.47
N THR A 30 -24.52 16.66 30.91
CA THR A 30 -23.92 16.55 32.25
C THR A 30 -24.99 16.77 33.34
N GLY A 31 -24.83 16.15 34.51
CA GLY A 31 -25.77 16.35 35.63
C GLY A 31 -27.16 15.71 35.46
N ASN A 32 -27.34 14.77 34.52
CA ASN A 32 -28.55 13.95 34.40
C ASN A 32 -28.23 12.50 34.83
N PRO A 33 -28.54 12.09 36.07
CA PRO A 33 -28.07 10.82 36.64
C PRO A 33 -28.71 9.59 35.99
N ASP A 34 -29.93 9.71 35.49
CA ASP A 34 -30.71 8.60 34.93
C ASP A 34 -30.56 8.46 33.40
N LEU A 35 -29.66 9.25 32.79
CA LEU A 35 -29.37 9.13 31.36
C LEU A 35 -28.45 7.95 31.08
N ILE A 36 -28.92 7.10 30.18
CA ILE A 36 -28.18 5.94 29.69
C ILE A 36 -27.43 6.38 28.43
N ARG A 37 -26.10 6.39 28.51
CA ARG A 37 -25.27 6.52 27.31
C ARG A 37 -25.50 5.29 26.45
N GLY A 38 -26.20 5.48 25.34
CA GLY A 38 -26.22 4.49 24.28
C GLY A 38 -24.77 4.27 23.84
N THR A 39 -24.20 3.11 24.16
CA THR A 39 -22.98 2.66 23.48
C THR A 39 -23.35 2.67 22.02
N LYS A 40 -22.81 3.62 21.23
CA LYS A 40 -22.83 3.47 19.79
C LYS A 40 -22.23 2.08 19.60
N ARG A 41 -23.07 1.11 19.21
CA ARG A 41 -22.56 -0.13 18.64
C ARG A 41 -21.59 0.41 17.61
N ALA A 42 -20.31 0.14 17.80
CA ALA A 42 -19.32 0.49 16.81
C ALA A 42 -19.77 -0.31 15.60
N ASP A 43 -20.64 0.31 14.80
CA ASP A 43 -20.83 -0.09 13.43
C ASP A 43 -19.46 0.20 12.89
N ASN A 44 -18.62 -0.83 12.93
CA ASN A 44 -17.37 -0.87 12.25
C ASN A 44 -17.71 -0.93 10.75
N THR A 45 -18.49 0.03 10.26
CA THR A 45 -18.16 0.76 9.04
C THR A 45 -16.90 1.59 9.32
N ARG A 46 -15.85 0.94 9.86
CA ARG A 46 -14.60 0.95 9.13
C ARG A 46 -15.07 0.61 7.73
N THR A 47 -15.10 1.61 6.86
CA THR A 47 -14.83 1.40 5.46
C THR A 47 -13.73 0.36 5.45
N LEU A 48 -14.12 -0.89 5.26
CA LEU A 48 -13.24 -1.95 4.88
C LEU A 48 -12.87 -1.57 3.44
N PHE A 49 -12.09 -0.51 3.29
CA PHE A 49 -10.75 -0.71 2.78
C PHE A 49 -10.09 -1.77 3.69
N LEU A 50 -10.62 -3.00 3.69
CA LEU A 50 -9.84 -4.14 3.29
C LEU A 50 -9.15 -3.61 2.05
N VAL A 51 -7.97 -3.04 2.29
CA VAL A 51 -6.86 -3.21 1.40
C VAL A 51 -6.91 -4.70 1.14
N VAL A 52 -7.63 -5.03 0.07
CA VAL A 52 -7.48 -6.24 -0.68
C VAL A 52 -6.08 -6.05 -1.25
N ALA A 53 -5.08 -6.16 -0.38
CA ALA A 53 -3.76 -6.59 -0.74
C ALA A 53 -3.98 -8.03 -1.17
N VAL A 54 -4.54 -8.17 -2.37
CA VAL A 54 -4.39 -9.41 -3.12
C VAL A 54 -2.88 -9.57 -3.20
N PRO A 55 -2.30 -10.62 -2.64
CA PRO A 55 -0.98 -10.99 -3.06
C PRO A 55 -1.16 -11.58 -4.47
N ILE A 56 -1.26 -10.72 -5.50
CA ILE A 56 -1.01 -11.11 -6.89
C ILE A 56 0.51 -11.24 -7.03
N GLY A 57 1.10 -12.13 -6.24
CA GLY A 57 2.55 -12.14 -6.02
C GLY A 57 3.18 -13.51 -6.07
N GLY A 58 2.40 -14.57 -6.33
CA GLY A 58 2.96 -15.91 -6.53
C GLY A 58 3.24 -16.21 -7.99
N GLY A 59 2.18 -16.28 -8.80
CA GLY A 59 2.28 -16.71 -10.20
C GLY A 59 3.03 -15.71 -11.09
N VAL A 60 2.65 -14.43 -11.06
CA VAL A 60 3.28 -13.40 -11.91
C VAL A 60 4.75 -13.18 -11.50
N PHE A 61 5.04 -13.23 -10.19
CA PHE A 61 6.40 -13.09 -9.69
C PHE A 61 7.28 -14.29 -10.10
N ALA A 62 6.78 -15.53 -9.98
CA ALA A 62 7.53 -16.70 -10.41
C ALA A 62 7.84 -16.70 -11.92
N ILE A 63 6.87 -16.29 -12.74
CA ILE A 63 7.06 -16.16 -14.20
C ILE A 63 8.05 -15.04 -14.51
N PHE A 64 7.96 -13.89 -13.82
CA PHE A 64 8.88 -12.77 -14.00
C PHE A 64 10.32 -13.14 -13.61
N ILE A 65 10.51 -13.84 -12.49
CA ILE A 65 11.82 -14.31 -12.05
C ILE A 65 12.37 -15.36 -13.01
N ALA A 66 11.56 -16.32 -13.47
CA ALA A 66 12.00 -17.35 -14.41
C ALA A 66 12.41 -16.76 -15.78
N THR A 67 11.65 -15.79 -16.29
CA THR A 67 11.98 -15.10 -17.55
C THR A 67 13.24 -14.26 -17.42
N LEU A 68 13.41 -13.49 -16.34
CA LEU A 68 14.64 -12.76 -16.06
C LEU A 68 15.86 -13.70 -15.95
N MET A 69 15.71 -14.82 -15.23
CA MET A 69 16.80 -15.77 -15.02
C MET A 69 17.23 -16.44 -16.34
N LEU A 70 16.27 -16.77 -17.22
CA LEU A 70 16.54 -17.28 -18.57
C LEU A 70 17.29 -16.27 -19.44
N VAL A 71 16.85 -15.00 -19.45
CA VAL A 71 17.50 -13.94 -20.23
C VAL A 71 18.93 -13.70 -19.76
N LEU A 72 19.14 -13.60 -18.44
CA LEU A 72 20.48 -13.41 -17.87
C LEU A 72 21.41 -14.60 -18.12
N TRP A 73 20.88 -15.83 -18.12
CA TRP A 73 21.69 -17.02 -18.42
C TRP A 73 22.13 -17.07 -19.88
N ILE A 74 21.25 -16.72 -20.82
CA ILE A 74 21.60 -16.63 -22.25
C ILE A 74 22.55 -15.44 -22.48
N SER A 75 22.30 -14.29 -21.87
CA SER A 75 23.15 -13.11 -22.04
C SER A 75 24.53 -13.30 -21.42
N SER A 76 24.64 -13.98 -20.26
CA SER A 76 25.93 -14.31 -19.67
C SER A 76 26.70 -15.33 -20.51
N ARG A 77 26.01 -16.30 -21.12
CA ARG A 77 26.65 -17.21 -22.08
C ARG A 77 27.09 -16.50 -23.36
N ALA A 78 26.29 -15.56 -23.86
CA ALA A 78 26.61 -14.78 -25.04
C ALA A 78 27.76 -13.79 -24.78
N ASN A 79 27.73 -13.05 -23.66
CA ASN A 79 28.83 -12.17 -23.25
C ASN A 79 30.11 -12.94 -22.99
N LYS A 80 30.03 -14.10 -22.34
CA LYS A 80 31.21 -14.94 -22.13
C LYS A 80 31.89 -15.34 -23.44
N ASN A 81 31.11 -15.55 -24.51
CA ASN A 81 31.67 -15.83 -25.83
C ASN A 81 32.24 -14.57 -26.52
N ASN A 82 31.64 -13.40 -26.26
CA ASN A 82 32.08 -12.13 -26.85
C ASN A 82 33.39 -11.64 -26.22
N ASP A 83 33.61 -11.88 -24.93
CA ASP A 83 34.86 -11.52 -24.25
C ASP A 83 36.05 -12.29 -24.86
N GLU A 84 35.88 -13.58 -25.18
CA GLU A 84 36.89 -14.40 -25.86
C GLU A 84 37.10 -14.00 -27.34
N GLN A 85 36.05 -13.53 -28.03
CA GLN A 85 36.16 -13.03 -29.40
C GLN A 85 36.86 -11.66 -29.46
N ILE A 86 36.53 -10.74 -28.54
CA ILE A 86 37.17 -9.42 -28.45
C ILE A 86 38.66 -9.59 -28.14
N GLU A 87 39.03 -10.50 -27.23
CA GLU A 87 40.44 -10.82 -26.94
C GLU A 87 41.16 -11.39 -28.17
N SER A 88 40.49 -12.26 -28.96
CA SER A 88 41.06 -12.83 -30.18
C SER A 88 41.24 -11.82 -31.32
N GLU A 89 40.33 -10.84 -31.45
CA GLU A 89 40.43 -9.76 -32.45
C GLU A 89 41.46 -8.70 -32.04
N GLU A 90 41.55 -8.36 -30.76
CA GLU A 90 42.57 -7.45 -30.23
C GLU A 90 43.97 -8.03 -30.43
N HIS A 91 44.18 -9.32 -30.13
CA HIS A 91 45.48 -9.97 -30.33
C HIS A 91 45.87 -10.07 -31.81
N ARG A 92 44.90 -10.14 -32.74
CA ARG A 92 45.15 -10.18 -34.19
C ARG A 92 45.45 -8.80 -34.79
N SER A 93 44.80 -7.75 -34.30
CA SER A 93 45.08 -6.37 -34.75
C SER A 93 46.45 -5.87 -34.28
N ASN A 94 46.89 -6.28 -33.08
CA ASN A 94 48.18 -5.88 -32.52
C ASN A 94 49.39 -6.53 -33.26
N ILE A 95 49.20 -7.71 -33.88
CA ILE A 95 50.23 -8.36 -34.70
C ILE A 95 50.38 -7.64 -36.06
N ASN A 96 49.28 -7.21 -36.67
CA ASN A 96 49.30 -6.54 -37.97
C ASN A 96 49.76 -5.07 -37.89
N GLY A 97 49.70 -4.43 -36.72
CA GLY A 97 50.14 -3.05 -36.53
C GLY A 97 51.66 -2.86 -36.38
N ASN A 98 52.44 -3.94 -36.36
CA ASN A 98 53.88 -3.92 -36.12
C ASN A 98 54.74 -4.20 -37.37
N GLU A 99 54.13 -4.31 -38.56
CA GLU A 99 54.85 -4.54 -39.83
C GLU A 99 55.07 -3.27 -40.68
N ASP A 100 54.62 -2.09 -40.21
CA ASP A 100 54.74 -0.81 -40.92
C ASP A 100 55.88 0.09 -40.40
N PHE A 101 57.09 -0.44 -40.24
CA PHE A 101 58.31 0.39 -40.06
C PHE A 101 59.55 -0.17 -40.77
#